data_AF-A0A7L4E198-F1
#
_entry.id   AF-A0A7L4E198-F1
#
_cell.length_a   1.000
_cell.length_b   1.000
_cell.length_c   1.000
_cell.angle_alpha   90.00
_cell.angle_beta   90.00
_cell.angle_gamma   90.00
#
_symmetry.space_group_name_H-M   'P 1'
#
loop_
_entity.id
_entity.type
_entity.pdbx_description
1 polymer ?
#
loop_
_entity_poly.entity_id
_entity_poly.type
_entity_poly.pdbx_seq_one_letter_code
_entity_poly.pdbx_strand_id
1 'polypeptide(L)'
;RTIDLNSSLLQQVIERKREVLCILREKIITTQRCTISEHIQTEEKVSGVVGCAAKTIKVSVNESGSLKDSSVILEIPPATTIAYGVIELFIKRNGQFEFCLLDEQQGGFEKESTEGSASPVQFRDASFLYQPDA
;
A
#
# COMPACT_ATOMS: atom_id res chain seq x y z
N ARG A 1 1.30 16.86 21.01
CA ARG A 1 0.29 15.80 21.31
C ARG A 1 1.07 14.49 21.43
N THR A 2 0.66 13.59 22.31
CA THR A 2 1.28 12.27 22.47
C THR A 2 0.23 11.18 22.22
N ILE A 3 0.69 10.01 21.82
CA ILE A 3 -0.10 8.80 21.69
C ILE A 3 -0.28 8.19 23.08
N ASP A 4 -1.52 7.86 23.45
CA ASP A 4 -1.82 7.15 24.69
C ASP A 4 -1.55 5.65 24.53
N LEU A 5 -0.39 5.21 25.03
CA LEU A 5 0.05 3.82 25.01
C LEU A 5 -0.81 2.89 25.88
N ASN A 6 -1.65 3.42 26.77
CA ASN A 6 -2.59 2.62 27.56
C ASN A 6 -3.93 2.42 26.85
N SER A 7 -4.11 2.97 25.66
CA SER A 7 -5.32 2.71 24.88
C SER A 7 -5.43 1.22 24.53
N SER A 8 -6.64 0.67 24.62
CA SER A 8 -6.91 -0.75 24.33
C SER A 8 -6.48 -1.15 22.92
N LEU A 9 -6.57 -0.23 21.95
CA LEU A 9 -6.11 -0.44 20.59
C LEU A 9 -4.61 -0.71 20.54
N LEU A 10 -3.80 0.12 21.21
CA LEU A 10 -2.34 -0.04 21.16
C LEU A 10 -1.86 -1.23 21.95
N GLN A 11 -2.48 -1.52 23.09
CA GLN A 11 -2.22 -2.76 23.83
C GLN A 11 -2.44 -3.98 22.92
N GLN A 12 -3.56 -4.03 22.18
CA GLN A 12 -3.83 -5.12 21.24
C GLN A 12 -2.85 -5.17 20.06
N VAL A 13 -2.42 -4.03 19.52
CA VAL A 13 -1.43 -3.96 18.44
C VAL A 13 -0.10 -4.54 18.92
N ILE A 14 0.35 -4.13 20.10
CA ILE A 14 1.60 -4.59 20.72
C ILE A 14 1.52 -6.08 21.07
N GLU A 15 0.45 -6.53 21.71
CA GLU A 15 0.24 -7.95 22.08
C GLU A 15 0.20 -8.87 20.86
N ARG A 16 -0.43 -8.42 19.77
CA ARG A 16 -0.50 -9.18 18.51
C ARG A 16 0.77 -9.07 17.68
N LYS A 17 1.82 -8.44 18.20
CA LYS A 17 3.11 -8.22 17.52
C LYS A 17 2.93 -7.55 16.15
N ARG A 18 1.98 -6.63 16.02
CA ARG A 18 1.88 -5.79 14.83
C ARG A 18 2.96 -4.73 14.92
N GLU A 19 3.83 -4.73 13.92
CA GLU A 19 5.10 -4.02 14.06
C GLU A 19 5.00 -2.54 13.74
N VAL A 20 4.04 -2.13 12.87
CA VAL A 20 3.98 -0.76 12.33
C VAL A 20 2.55 -0.23 12.33
N LEU A 21 2.41 1.04 12.72
CA LEU A 21 1.19 1.82 12.54
C LEU A 21 1.42 2.90 11.49
N CYS A 22 0.42 3.16 10.67
CA CYS A 22 0.48 4.17 9.62
C CYS A 22 -0.71 5.12 9.70
N ILE A 23 -0.51 6.35 9.24
CA ILE A 23 -1.58 7.34 9.07
C ILE A 23 -1.87 7.52 7.59
N LEU A 24 -3.14 7.55 7.25
CA LEU A 24 -3.62 7.90 5.92
C LEU A 24 -3.27 9.36 5.61
N ARG A 25 -2.47 9.60 4.58
CA ARG A 25 -2.09 10.94 4.14
C ARG A 25 -2.96 11.42 3.00
N GLU A 26 -3.17 10.55 2.02
CA GLU A 26 -3.87 10.87 0.78
C GLU A 26 -4.71 9.69 0.31
N LYS A 27 -5.76 9.98 -0.46
CA LYS A 27 -6.65 8.97 -1.02
C LYS A 27 -7.15 9.40 -2.40
N ILE A 28 -7.28 8.42 -3.28
CA ILE A 28 -7.97 8.57 -4.57
C ILE A 28 -9.39 8.05 -4.37
N ILE A 29 -10.37 8.88 -4.69
CA ILE A 29 -11.79 8.56 -4.54
C ILE A 29 -12.50 8.59 -5.89
N THR A 30 -13.55 7.78 -6.04
CA THR A 30 -14.51 7.97 -7.13
C THR A 30 -15.30 9.26 -6.91
N THR A 31 -15.49 10.03 -7.98
CA THR A 31 -16.31 11.26 -7.94
C THR A 31 -17.77 11.00 -8.34
N GLN A 32 -17.99 9.92 -9.07
CA GLN A 32 -19.28 9.49 -9.58
C GLN A 32 -19.41 7.97 -9.48
N ARG A 33 -20.62 7.47 -9.71
CA ARG A 33 -20.87 6.04 -9.84
C ARG A 33 -20.15 5.52 -11.09
N CYS A 34 -19.45 4.40 -10.97
CA CYS A 34 -18.83 3.73 -12.11
C CYS A 34 -18.96 2.21 -11.98
N THR A 35 -18.64 1.51 -13.06
CA THR A 35 -18.92 0.07 -13.15
C THR A 35 -17.72 -0.65 -13.75
N ILE A 36 -17.30 -1.73 -13.11
CA ILE A 36 -16.26 -2.63 -13.60
C ILE A 36 -16.94 -3.87 -14.17
N SER A 37 -16.64 -4.20 -15.42
CA SER A 37 -17.15 -5.39 -16.09
C SER A 37 -15.98 -6.28 -16.51
N GLU A 38 -15.98 -7.55 -16.08
CA GLU A 38 -15.02 -8.54 -16.59
C GLU A 38 -15.45 -8.98 -18.00
N HIS A 39 -14.55 -8.83 -18.98
CA HIS A 39 -14.75 -9.34 -20.33
C HIS A 39 -13.88 -10.58 -20.54
N ILE A 40 -14.48 -11.77 -20.48
CA ILE A 40 -13.80 -13.02 -20.81
C ILE A 40 -13.74 -13.13 -22.33
N GLN A 41 -12.57 -12.90 -22.94
CA GLN A 41 -12.34 -13.34 -24.31
C GLN A 41 -12.15 -14.85 -24.29
N THR A 42 -13.20 -15.60 -24.61
CA THR A 42 -13.05 -17.01 -24.98
C THR A 42 -12.39 -17.01 -26.36
N GLU A 43 -11.09 -17.28 -26.39
CA GLU A 43 -10.35 -17.48 -27.64
C GLU A 43 -11.01 -18.66 -28.38
N GLU A 44 -11.78 -18.39 -29.44
CA GLU A 44 -12.15 -19.41 -30.39
C GLU A 44 -10.87 -19.83 -31.13
N LYS A 45 -10.27 -20.92 -30.63
CA LYS A 45 -9.26 -21.78 -31.24
C LYS A 45 -9.02 -21.49 -32.73
N VAL A 46 -8.01 -20.66 -33.05
CA VAL A 46 -7.34 -20.76 -34.34
C VAL A 46 -6.26 -21.81 -34.21
N SER A 47 -6.37 -22.84 -35.05
CA SER A 47 -5.43 -23.94 -35.20
C SER A 47 -4.03 -23.40 -35.56
N GLY A 48 -3.17 -23.18 -34.58
CA GLY A 48 -1.73 -23.02 -34.81
C GLY A 48 -1.02 -22.00 -33.92
N VAL A 49 -0.07 -22.51 -33.15
CA VAL A 49 1.02 -21.82 -32.43
C VAL A 49 0.61 -21.06 -31.15
N VAL A 50 1.27 -21.47 -30.06
CA VAL A 50 1.15 -21.07 -28.65
C VAL A 50 1.06 -19.54 -28.49
N GLY A 51 -0.14 -19.04 -28.13
CA GLY A 51 -0.39 -17.64 -27.75
C GLY A 51 -0.53 -17.49 -26.24
N CYS A 52 0.20 -16.54 -25.64
CA CYS A 52 -0.01 -16.16 -24.24
C CYS A 52 -1.33 -15.40 -24.11
N ALA A 53 -2.30 -15.94 -23.36
CA ALA A 53 -3.57 -15.28 -23.06
C ALA A 53 -3.33 -14.04 -22.18
N ALA A 54 -3.31 -12.84 -22.77
CA ALA A 54 -3.24 -11.58 -22.05
C ALA A 54 -4.65 -11.14 -21.61
N LYS A 55 -4.94 -11.26 -20.31
CA LYS A 55 -6.24 -10.88 -19.72
C LYS A 55 -6.31 -9.35 -19.59
N THR A 56 -7.13 -8.70 -20.42
CA THR A 56 -7.29 -7.23 -20.40
C THR A 56 -8.49 -6.84 -19.55
N ILE A 57 -8.27 -6.05 -18.49
CA ILE A 57 -9.33 -5.48 -17.64
C ILE A 57 -9.75 -4.13 -18.24
N LYS A 58 -11.03 -4.00 -18.61
CA LYS A 58 -11.60 -2.75 -19.15
C LYS A 58 -12.45 -2.04 -18.08
N VAL A 59 -12.13 -0.79 -17.79
CA VAL A 59 -12.88 0.07 -16.86
C VAL A 59 -13.71 1.07 -17.68
N SER A 60 -15.00 1.20 -17.39
CA SER A 60 -15.88 2.14 -18.11
C SER A 60 -16.72 2.97 -17.14
N VAL A 61 -17.08 4.17 -17.57
CA VAL A 61 -17.99 5.08 -16.87
C VAL A 61 -19.24 5.14 -17.74
N ASN A 62 -20.37 4.60 -17.27
CA ASN A 62 -21.63 4.63 -18.02
C ASN A 62 -22.71 5.39 -17.22
N GLU A 63 -23.59 6.10 -17.93
CA GLU A 63 -24.78 6.76 -17.39
C GLU A 63 -26.09 6.09 -17.87
N SER A 64 -26.01 5.00 -18.65
CA SER A 64 -27.20 4.36 -19.21
C SER A 64 -27.02 2.86 -19.40
N GLY A 65 -27.88 2.09 -18.74
CA GLY A 65 -27.86 0.64 -18.73
C GLY A 65 -28.31 0.02 -20.06
N SER A 66 -27.45 -0.83 -20.61
CA SER A 66 -27.89 -2.06 -21.28
C SER A 66 -26.78 -3.11 -21.14
N LEU A 67 -27.03 -4.10 -20.29
CA LEU A 67 -26.15 -5.23 -20.03
C LEU A 67 -26.54 -6.38 -20.95
N LYS A 68 -25.61 -6.80 -21.81
CA LYS A 68 -25.71 -8.08 -22.53
C LYS A 68 -24.53 -8.98 -22.18
N ASP A 69 -24.90 -10.22 -21.89
CA ASP A 69 -24.13 -11.45 -21.67
C ASP A 69 -23.06 -11.48 -20.57
N SER A 70 -23.34 -12.34 -19.57
CA SER A 70 -22.43 -13.06 -18.67
C SER A 70 -21.28 -12.31 -17.97
N SER A 71 -21.28 -10.99 -17.97
CA SER A 71 -20.27 -10.20 -17.25
C SER A 71 -20.64 -10.07 -15.78
N VAL A 72 -19.71 -10.44 -14.89
CA VAL A 72 -19.78 -9.99 -13.50
C VAL A 72 -19.55 -8.48 -13.51
N ILE A 73 -20.57 -7.76 -13.06
CA ILE A 73 -20.61 -6.30 -13.06
C ILE A 73 -20.47 -5.85 -11.62
N LEU A 74 -19.35 -5.22 -11.28
CA LEU A 74 -19.14 -4.59 -9.99
C LEU A 74 -19.45 -3.10 -10.11
N GLU A 75 -20.46 -2.63 -9.39
CA GLU A 75 -20.78 -1.20 -9.29
C GLU A 75 -19.98 -0.56 -8.13
N ILE A 76 -19.38 0.60 -8.39
CA ILE A 76 -18.65 1.41 -7.41
C ILE A 76 -19.38 2.74 -7.24
N PRO A 77 -19.93 3.05 -6.05
CA PRO A 77 -20.58 4.32 -5.77
C PRO A 77 -19.61 5.52 -5.78
N PRO A 78 -20.11 6.76 -5.87
CA PRO A 78 -19.32 7.97 -5.60
C PRO A 78 -18.72 7.97 -4.19
N ALA A 79 -17.64 8.73 -4.02
CA ALA A 79 -16.87 8.88 -2.77
C ALA A 79 -16.25 7.58 -2.23
N THR A 80 -16.06 6.56 -3.07
CA THR A 80 -15.39 5.31 -2.70
C THR A 80 -13.88 5.48 -2.84
N THR A 81 -13.10 5.19 -1.79
CA THR A 81 -11.64 5.17 -1.87
C THR A 81 -11.16 3.96 -2.68
N ILE A 82 -10.42 4.21 -3.76
CA ILE A 82 -9.88 3.15 -4.64
C ILE A 82 -8.37 2.94 -4.46
N ALA A 83 -7.66 3.93 -3.93
CA ALA A 83 -6.26 3.85 -3.58
C ALA A 83 -5.93 4.85 -2.46
N TYR A 84 -4.85 4.61 -1.74
CA TYR A 84 -4.42 5.47 -0.65
C TYR A 84 -2.91 5.50 -0.50
N GLY A 85 -2.39 6.63 -0.01
CA GLY A 85 -1.02 6.79 0.45
C GLY A 85 -0.98 6.93 1.97
N VAL A 86 -0.03 6.25 2.60
CA VAL A 86 0.17 6.27 4.06
C VAL A 86 1.54 6.79 4.43
N ILE A 87 1.69 7.25 5.67
CA ILE A 87 2.98 7.52 6.30
C ILE A 87 3.10 6.60 7.53
N GLU A 88 4.21 5.89 7.66
CA GLU A 88 4.48 5.08 8.85
C GLU A 88 4.82 5.96 10.06
N LEU A 89 4.53 5.43 11.25
CA LEU A 89 4.84 6.07 12.52
C LEU A 89 5.94 5.33 13.24
N PHE A 90 6.93 6.06 13.75
CA PHE A 90 7.82 5.56 14.79
C PHE A 90 7.37 6.09 16.15
N ILE A 91 6.98 5.19 17.07
CA ILE A 91 6.37 5.51 18.36
C ILE A 91 7.36 5.22 19.48
N LYS A 92 7.69 6.25 20.26
CA LYS A 92 8.57 6.19 21.43
C LYS A 92 7.81 5.71 22.66
N ARG A 93 8.52 5.17 23.65
CA ARG A 93 7.93 4.65 24.90
C ARG A 93 7.25 5.71 25.76
N ASN A 94 7.58 6.99 25.55
CA ASN A 94 6.90 8.11 26.20
C ASN A 94 5.64 8.59 25.44
N GLY A 95 5.23 7.88 24.38
CA GLY A 95 4.10 8.23 23.53
C GLY A 95 4.37 9.36 22.54
N GLN A 96 5.58 9.92 22.48
CA GLN A 96 5.97 10.75 21.35
C GLN A 96 6.09 9.90 20.08
N PHE A 97 5.91 10.53 18.93
CA PHE A 97 6.00 9.83 17.66
C PHE A 97 6.63 10.71 16.59
N GLU A 98 7.18 10.05 15.58
CA GLU A 98 7.78 10.66 14.39
C GLU A 98 7.12 10.09 13.14
N PHE A 99 7.04 10.91 12.10
CA PHE A 99 6.58 10.50 10.77
C PHE A 99 7.78 9.97 9.99
N CYS A 100 7.71 8.74 9.51
CA CYS A 100 8.74 8.16 8.67
C CYS A 100 8.61 8.70 7.24
N LEU A 101 9.25 9.84 6.98
CA LEU A 101 9.15 10.57 5.70
C LEU A 101 10.24 10.20 4.68
N LEU A 102 11.33 9.58 5.15
CA LEU A 102 12.47 9.18 4.34
C LEU A 102 12.47 7.66 4.21
N ASP A 103 12.93 7.14 3.07
CA ASP A 103 12.95 5.70 2.79
C ASP A 103 13.82 4.90 3.78
N GLU A 104 14.81 5.57 4.40
CA GLU A 104 15.69 4.97 5.41
C GLU A 104 15.04 4.91 6.81
N GLN A 105 13.91 5.60 7.03
CA GLN A 105 13.19 5.57 8.30
C GLN A 105 12.19 4.43 8.31
N GLN A 106 12.36 3.52 9.26
CA GLN A 106 11.42 2.43 9.50
C GLN A 106 10.41 2.81 10.59
N GLY A 107 9.13 2.59 10.33
CA GLY A 107 8.09 2.72 11.34
C GLY A 107 8.17 1.65 12.43
N GLY A 108 7.34 1.82 13.46
CA GLY A 108 7.11 0.84 14.51
C GLY A 108 7.25 1.41 15.92
N PHE A 109 7.65 0.55 16.86
CA PHE A 109 7.73 0.90 18.27
C PHE A 109 9.16 0.84 18.79
N GLU A 110 9.53 1.79 19.63
CA GLU A 110 10.83 1.84 20.30
C GLU A 110 11.04 0.62 21.22
N LYS A 111 11.98 -0.26 20.85
CA LYS A 111 12.34 -1.47 21.60
C LYS A 111 13.20 -1.15 22.82
N GLU A 112 13.10 -1.97 23.87
CA GLU A 112 14.04 -1.93 25.01
C GLU A 112 15.47 -2.20 24.54
N SER A 113 16.36 -1.25 24.77
CA SER A 113 17.79 -1.46 24.58
C SER A 113 18.25 -2.42 25.66
N THR A 114 18.43 -3.69 25.34
CA THR A 114 19.24 -4.59 26.15
C THR A 114 20.65 -4.00 26.19
N GLU A 115 21.01 -3.38 27.31
CA GLU A 115 22.28 -2.69 27.47
C GLU A 115 23.46 -3.61 27.10
N GLY A 116 24.24 -3.23 26.10
CA GLY A 116 25.49 -3.91 25.78
C GLY A 116 25.94 -3.87 24.32
N SER A 117 26.15 -2.68 23.73
CA SER A 117 27.41 -2.31 23.02
C SER A 117 27.25 -1.09 22.09
N ALA A 118 28.08 -0.08 22.38
CA ALA A 118 28.77 0.84 21.49
C ALA A 118 27.99 1.64 20.42
N SER A 119 27.81 2.94 20.72
CA SER A 119 27.87 4.14 19.83
C SER A 119 27.01 4.23 18.56
N PRO A 120 26.48 5.42 18.23
CA PRO A 120 25.83 5.64 16.93
C PRO A 120 26.88 5.51 15.81
N VAL A 121 26.71 4.50 14.95
CA VAL A 121 27.56 4.30 13.77
C VAL A 121 27.37 5.48 12.83
N GLN A 122 28.51 6.08 12.51
CA GLN A 122 28.72 7.24 11.65
C GLN A 122 28.21 7.02 10.23
N PHE A 123 27.79 8.14 9.63
CA PHE A 123 27.70 8.43 8.20
C PHE A 123 28.65 7.55 7.35
N ARG A 124 28.11 6.62 6.56
CA ARG A 124 28.85 6.00 5.46
C ARG A 124 28.49 6.75 4.19
N ASP A 125 29.39 7.63 3.81
CA ASP A 125 29.45 8.20 2.47
C ASP A 125 29.69 7.05 1.48
N ALA A 126 28.71 6.79 0.62
CA ALA A 126 28.80 5.74 -0.39
C ALA A 126 29.18 6.39 -1.72
N SER A 127 30.49 6.65 -1.88
CA SER A 127 31.11 6.88 -3.16
C SER A 127 31.00 5.62 -4.03
N PHE A 128 29.93 5.50 -4.82
CA PHE A 128 29.87 4.56 -5.94
C PHE A 128 30.44 5.23 -7.20
N LEU A 129 31.75 5.07 -7.39
CA LEU A 129 32.41 5.32 -8.67
C LEU A 129 31.97 4.23 -9.65
N TYR A 130 31.09 4.61 -10.56
CA TYR A 130 30.71 3.82 -11.74
C TYR A 130 31.86 3.88 -12.76
N GLN A 131 32.50 2.75 -13.06
CA GLN A 131 33.35 2.62 -14.25
C GLN A 131 32.53 1.95 -15.36
N PRO A 132 32.32 2.60 -16.52
CA PRO A 132 31.80 1.93 -17.70
C PRO A 132 32.94 1.21 -18.43
N ASP A 133 32.75 -0.08 -18.69
CA ASP A 133 33.60 -0.84 -19.61
C ASP A 133 33.39 -0.35 -21.05
N ALA A 134 34.50 -0.25 -21.80
CA ALA A 134 34.58 0.17 -23.20
C ALA A 134 34.49 -1.02 -24.16
#